data_AF-A0A1J5HZZ5-F1
#
_entry.id   AF-A0A1J5HZZ5-F1
#
_cell.length_a   1.000
_cell.length_b   1.000
_cell.length_c   1.000
_cell.angle_alpha   90.00
_cell.angle_beta   90.00
_cell.angle_gamma   90.00
#
_symmetry.space_group_name_H-M   'P 1'
#
loop_
_entity.id
_entity.type
_entity.pdbx_description
1 polymer ?
#
loop_
_entity_poly.entity_id
_entity_poly.type
_entity_poly.pdbx_seq_one_letter_code
_entity_poly.pdbx_strand_id
1 'polypeptide(L)'
;MKRGIFFWVLAVFFLVGCAAAPPAIEKKDVAAPAVKPVEAAPPRLFEERDLLLDGVALLNLPERPDPEKARSLFLSLIQRYPQSRWRSAAEALIRLIDEKDAFREMSRLDRLLVDKTKTERSRALQENDHLKKMVRELTEKLQSETAALAQENEQLKRDIQRLKALEIELQKRERMLR
;
A
#
# COMPACT_ATOMS: atom_id res chain seq x y z
N MET A 1 -12.51 24.43 -21.55
CA MET A 1 -13.99 24.50 -21.37
C MET A 1 -14.65 23.30 -20.68
N LYS A 2 -13.94 22.22 -20.28
CA LYS A 2 -14.57 21.02 -19.67
C LYS A 2 -14.55 20.95 -18.13
N ARG A 3 -13.92 21.92 -17.45
CA ARG A 3 -13.82 21.94 -15.97
C ARG A 3 -15.00 22.63 -15.26
N GLY A 4 -15.73 23.51 -15.97
CA GLY A 4 -16.89 24.22 -15.39
C GLY A 4 -18.14 23.37 -15.26
N ILE A 5 -18.35 22.42 -16.18
CA ILE A 5 -19.53 21.54 -16.19
C ILE A 5 -19.50 20.57 -14.99
N PHE A 6 -18.31 20.11 -14.62
CA PHE A 6 -18.15 19.17 -13.49
C PHE A 6 -18.48 19.84 -12.14
N PHE A 7 -18.10 21.10 -11.96
CA PHE A 7 -18.45 21.87 -10.76
C PHE A 7 -19.95 22.16 -10.67
N TRP A 8 -20.62 22.35 -11.82
CA TRP A 8 -22.06 22.62 -11.86
C TRP A 8 -22.90 21.38 -11.53
N VAL A 9 -22.50 20.20 -12.00
CA VAL A 9 -23.16 18.92 -11.66
C VAL A 9 -22.98 18.57 -10.17
N LEU A 10 -21.84 18.90 -9.57
CA LEU A 10 -21.59 18.66 -8.14
C LEU A 10 -22.43 19.59 -7.23
N ALA A 11 -22.68 20.83 -7.68
CA ALA A 11 -23.48 21.80 -6.92
C ALA A 11 -24.98 21.47 -6.90
N VAL A 12 -25.52 20.82 -7.95
CA VAL A 12 -26.94 20.41 -8.00
C VAL A 12 -27.23 19.24 -7.06
N PHE A 13 -26.25 18.38 -6.77
CA PHE A 13 -26.43 17.26 -5.84
C PHE A 13 -26.52 17.66 -4.36
N PHE A 14 -26.06 18.87 -3.99
CA PHE A 14 -26.06 19.33 -2.60
C PHE A 14 -27.35 20.06 -2.16
N LEU A 15 -28.33 20.26 -3.04
CA LEU A 15 -29.54 21.06 -2.75
C LEU A 15 -30.87 20.29 -2.68
N VAL A 16 -30.88 18.95 -2.70
CA VAL A 16 -32.13 18.14 -2.68
C VAL A 16 -32.41 17.51 -1.29
N GLY A 17 -31.70 17.93 -0.25
CA GLY A 17 -31.78 17.31 1.09
C GLY A 17 -32.56 18.10 2.15
N CYS A 18 -33.74 18.66 1.86
CA CYS A 18 -34.59 19.25 2.92
C CYS A 18 -36.07 18.86 2.78
N ALA A 19 -36.63 18.40 3.91
CA ALA A 19 -38.04 18.24 4.26
C ALA A 19 -38.79 17.03 3.67
N ALA A 20 -38.69 15.89 4.37
CA ALA A 20 -39.74 14.87 4.38
C ALA A 20 -40.16 14.61 5.83
N ALA A 21 -41.15 15.36 6.29
CA ALA A 21 -41.89 15.04 7.52
C ALA A 21 -42.98 14.00 7.17
N PRO A 22 -43.07 12.85 7.86
CA PRO A 22 -44.14 11.89 7.62
C PRO A 22 -45.46 12.34 8.29
N PRO A 23 -46.62 12.12 7.65
CA PRO A 23 -47.91 12.44 8.25
C PRO A 23 -48.30 11.41 9.33
N ALA A 24 -48.97 11.91 10.35
CA ALA A 24 -49.63 11.12 11.38
C ALA A 24 -50.77 10.28 10.77
N ILE A 25 -50.79 8.98 11.07
CA ILE A 25 -51.94 8.10 10.81
C ILE A 25 -52.39 7.51 12.15
N GLU A 26 -53.66 7.75 12.45
CA GLU A 26 -54.38 7.25 13.61
C GLU A 26 -54.62 5.72 13.55
N LYS A 27 -54.39 5.10 14.71
CA LYS A 27 -55.01 3.91 15.34
C LYS A 27 -55.67 2.83 14.47
N LYS A 28 -55.26 1.58 14.72
CA LYS A 28 -56.23 0.50 14.96
C LYS A 28 -55.68 -0.56 15.93
N ASP A 29 -56.39 -0.72 17.04
CA ASP A 29 -56.15 -1.69 18.10
C ASP A 29 -56.31 -3.13 17.59
N VAL A 30 -55.32 -3.98 17.87
CA VAL A 30 -55.52 -5.43 18.01
C VAL A 30 -54.75 -5.87 19.25
N ALA A 31 -55.52 -6.35 20.23
CA ALA A 31 -55.04 -6.85 21.51
C ALA A 31 -54.13 -8.07 21.35
N ALA A 32 -52.96 -8.02 21.98
CA ALA A 32 -52.08 -9.16 22.24
C ALA A 32 -51.75 -9.16 23.76
N PRO A 33 -51.55 -10.34 24.36
CA PRO A 33 -51.76 -10.55 25.79
C PRO A 33 -50.75 -9.80 26.66
N ALA A 34 -51.24 -9.35 27.81
CA ALA A 34 -50.50 -8.60 28.82
C ALA A 34 -49.23 -9.34 29.26
N VAL A 35 -48.09 -8.94 28.69
CA VAL A 35 -46.78 -9.15 29.31
C VAL A 35 -46.69 -8.10 30.41
N LYS A 36 -46.64 -8.56 31.66
CA LYS A 36 -46.42 -7.72 32.84
C LYS A 36 -45.23 -6.79 32.57
N PRO A 37 -45.33 -5.47 32.83
CA PRO A 37 -44.16 -4.61 32.78
C PRO A 37 -43.21 -5.14 33.86
N VAL A 38 -42.04 -5.62 33.45
CA VAL A 38 -40.90 -5.67 34.35
C VAL A 38 -40.66 -4.22 34.71
N GLU A 39 -41.04 -3.86 35.92
CA GLU A 39 -40.76 -2.59 36.54
C GLU A 39 -39.24 -2.47 36.60
N ALA A 40 -38.66 -1.89 35.56
CA ALA A 40 -37.26 -1.51 35.54
C ALA A 40 -37.12 -0.45 36.63
N ALA A 41 -36.54 -0.86 37.76
CA ALA A 41 -36.11 0.05 38.80
C ALA A 41 -35.41 1.24 38.14
N PRO A 42 -35.68 2.49 38.57
CA PRO A 42 -35.06 3.65 37.97
C PRO A 42 -33.55 3.41 37.94
N PRO A 43 -32.89 3.58 36.78
CA PRO A 43 -31.45 3.36 36.70
C PRO A 43 -30.83 4.20 37.79
N ARG A 44 -30.04 3.56 38.65
CA ARG A 44 -29.23 4.29 39.62
C ARG A 44 -28.30 5.14 38.77
N LEU A 45 -28.62 6.43 38.61
CA LEU A 45 -27.93 7.38 37.71
C LEU A 45 -26.41 7.40 37.92
N PHE A 46 -25.95 6.93 39.07
CA PHE A 46 -24.55 6.75 39.44
C PHE A 46 -23.89 5.59 38.67
N GLU A 47 -24.53 4.42 38.56
CA GLU A 47 -23.94 3.24 37.91
C GLU A 47 -23.67 3.46 36.40
N GLU A 48 -24.55 4.17 35.68
CA GLU A 48 -24.34 4.50 34.27
C GLU A 48 -23.12 5.42 34.06
N ARG A 49 -22.96 6.39 34.96
CA ARG A 49 -21.86 7.36 34.92
C ARG A 49 -20.55 6.67 35.27
N ASP A 50 -20.56 5.79 36.26
CA ASP A 50 -19.38 5.08 36.72
C ASP A 50 -18.82 4.18 35.61
N LEU A 51 -19.68 3.44 34.89
CA LEU A 51 -19.26 2.64 33.73
C LEU A 51 -18.57 3.48 32.63
N LEU A 52 -19.08 4.69 32.37
CA LEU A 52 -18.47 5.61 31.41
C LEU A 52 -17.11 6.10 31.92
N LEU A 53 -17.05 6.55 33.17
CA LEU A 53 -15.83 7.10 33.76
C LEU A 53 -14.74 6.04 33.91
N ASP A 54 -15.08 4.82 34.30
CA ASP A 54 -14.15 3.69 34.39
C ASP A 54 -13.58 3.35 33.01
N GLY A 55 -14.41 3.33 31.98
CA GLY A 55 -13.95 3.16 30.60
C GLY A 55 -13.00 4.26 30.16
N VAL A 56 -13.29 5.52 30.49
CA VAL A 56 -12.41 6.66 30.18
C VAL A 56 -11.10 6.60 30.97
N ALA A 57 -11.14 6.18 32.24
CA ALA A 57 -9.95 6.01 33.07
C ALA A 57 -9.00 4.98 32.46
N LEU A 58 -9.52 3.86 31.95
CA LEU A 58 -8.73 2.84 31.25
C LEU A 58 -8.08 3.34 29.97
N LEU A 59 -8.70 4.31 29.27
CA LEU A 59 -8.10 4.95 28.10
C LEU A 59 -7.01 5.96 28.45
N ASN A 60 -7.08 6.57 29.63
CA ASN A 60 -6.16 7.61 30.09
C ASN A 60 -5.01 7.07 30.97
N LEU A 61 -4.87 5.75 31.12
CA LEU A 61 -3.76 5.17 31.86
C LEU A 61 -2.42 5.58 31.21
N PRO A 62 -1.49 6.19 31.98
CA PRO A 62 -0.29 6.82 31.42
C PRO A 62 0.70 5.81 30.84
N GLU A 63 0.81 4.62 31.42
CA GLU A 63 1.78 3.61 30.98
C GLU A 63 1.17 2.62 29.98
N ARG A 64 -0.07 2.19 30.23
CA ARG A 64 -0.70 1.14 29.43
C ARG A 64 -2.20 1.34 29.34
N PRO A 65 -2.68 2.13 28.36
CA PRO A 65 -4.10 2.19 28.08
C PRO A 65 -4.63 0.82 27.67
N ASP A 66 -5.81 0.46 28.16
CA ASP A 66 -6.48 -0.80 27.86
C ASP A 66 -7.76 -0.54 27.06
N PRO A 67 -7.64 -0.36 25.73
CA PRO A 67 -8.78 -0.01 24.87
C PRO A 67 -9.81 -1.13 24.80
N GLU A 68 -9.41 -2.39 24.91
CA GLU A 68 -10.31 -3.55 24.86
C GLU A 68 -11.22 -3.58 26.09
N LYS A 69 -10.63 -3.41 27.28
CA LYS A 69 -11.44 -3.31 28.51
C LYS A 69 -12.33 -2.07 28.49
N ALA A 70 -11.83 -0.90 28.09
CA ALA A 70 -12.64 0.29 27.94
C ALA A 70 -13.83 0.08 26.99
N ARG A 71 -13.59 -0.55 25.84
CA ARG A 71 -14.61 -0.90 24.84
C ARG A 71 -15.69 -1.81 25.44
N SER A 72 -15.29 -2.83 26.19
CA SER A 72 -16.24 -3.73 26.87
C SER A 72 -17.12 -3.02 27.90
N LEU A 73 -16.58 -2.04 28.64
CA LEU A 73 -17.36 -1.22 29.58
C LEU A 73 -18.36 -0.33 28.86
N PHE A 74 -17.96 0.31 27.76
CA PHE A 74 -18.87 1.10 26.93
C PHE A 74 -19.97 0.26 26.30
N LEU A 75 -19.65 -0.95 25.82
CA LEU A 75 -20.65 -1.90 25.32
C LEU A 75 -21.61 -2.34 26.44
N SER A 76 -21.10 -2.59 27.64
CA SER A 76 -21.93 -2.94 28.80
C SER A 76 -22.90 -1.80 29.16
N LEU A 77 -22.45 -0.55 29.11
CA LEU A 77 -23.30 0.63 29.31
C LEU A 77 -24.43 0.68 28.29
N ILE A 78 -24.12 0.52 26.99
CA ILE A 78 -25.11 0.58 25.91
C ILE A 78 -26.14 -0.55 26.02
N GLN A 79 -25.69 -1.76 26.39
CA GLN A 79 -26.57 -2.94 26.50
C GLN A 79 -27.47 -2.89 27.73
N ARG A 80 -26.93 -2.50 28.89
CA ARG A 80 -27.69 -2.47 30.17
C ARG A 80 -28.60 -1.25 30.27
N TYR A 81 -28.21 -0.12 29.68
CA TYR A 81 -28.93 1.15 29.80
C TYR A 81 -29.18 1.78 28.41
N PRO A 82 -30.08 1.20 27.59
CA PRO A 82 -30.30 1.63 26.22
C PRO A 82 -30.86 3.05 26.08
N GLN A 83 -31.48 3.58 27.14
CA GLN A 83 -32.03 4.94 27.22
C GLN A 83 -31.11 5.92 27.98
N SER A 84 -29.88 5.51 28.33
CA SER A 84 -28.93 6.37 29.04
C SER A 84 -28.55 7.59 28.21
N ARG A 85 -28.44 8.75 28.86
CA ARG A 85 -27.88 9.97 28.26
C ARG A 85 -26.42 9.83 27.83
N TRP A 86 -25.70 8.85 28.39
CA TRP A 86 -24.27 8.61 28.11
C TRP A 86 -24.05 7.67 26.93
N ARG A 87 -25.12 7.09 26.38
CA ARG A 87 -25.06 6.13 25.27
C ARG A 87 -24.31 6.69 24.06
N SER A 88 -24.65 7.89 23.61
CA SER A 88 -24.03 8.51 22.44
C SER A 88 -22.53 8.73 22.62
N ALA A 89 -22.11 9.13 23.83
CA ALA A 89 -20.70 9.27 24.17
C ALA A 89 -19.98 7.91 24.16
N ALA A 90 -20.58 6.87 24.74
CA ALA A 90 -20.04 5.52 24.72
C ALA A 90 -19.89 4.97 23.29
N GLU A 91 -20.90 5.16 22.43
CA GLU A 91 -20.85 4.77 21.02
C GLU A 91 -19.74 5.51 20.26
N ALA A 92 -19.58 6.82 20.49
CA ALA A 92 -18.51 7.60 19.88
C ALA A 92 -17.12 7.14 20.33
N LEU A 93 -16.95 6.83 21.62
CA LEU A 93 -15.69 6.32 22.17
C LEU A 93 -15.33 4.95 21.60
N ILE A 94 -16.31 4.05 21.43
CA ILE A 94 -16.09 2.76 20.75
C ILE A 94 -15.60 2.98 19.32
N ARG A 95 -16.25 3.87 18.55
CA ARG A 95 -15.83 4.17 17.17
C ARG A 95 -14.40 4.71 17.13
N LEU A 96 -14.04 5.62 18.03
CA LEU A 96 -12.69 6.17 18.10
C LEU A 96 -11.63 5.11 18.47
N ILE A 97 -11.97 4.15 19.32
CA ILE A 97 -11.11 3.00 19.62
C ILE A 97 -10.87 2.19 18.34
N ASP A 98 -11.96 1.80 17.67
CA ASP A 98 -11.91 0.98 16.47
C ASP A 98 -11.15 1.69 15.32
N GLU A 99 -11.38 2.99 15.11
CA GLU A 99 -10.68 3.82 14.12
C GLU A 99 -9.18 3.94 14.42
N LYS A 100 -8.81 4.15 15.69
CA LYS A 100 -7.41 4.23 16.10
C LYS A 100 -6.69 2.91 15.84
N ASP A 101 -7.32 1.78 16.14
CA ASP A 101 -6.70 0.47 15.93
C ASP A 101 -6.61 0.11 14.45
N ALA A 102 -7.63 0.45 13.65
CA ALA A 102 -7.55 0.37 12.19
C ALA A 102 -6.41 1.22 11.61
N PHE A 103 -6.25 2.46 12.09
CA PHE A 103 -5.17 3.34 11.67
C PHE A 103 -3.78 2.79 12.03
N ARG A 104 -3.64 2.18 13.21
CA ARG A 104 -2.39 1.52 13.65
C ARG A 104 -2.03 0.35 12.74
N GLU A 105 -2.99 -0.50 12.42
CA GLU A 105 -2.76 -1.64 11.52
C GLU A 105 -2.44 -1.17 10.10
N MET A 106 -3.17 -0.18 9.58
CA MET A 106 -2.86 0.39 8.27
C MET A 106 -1.45 0.99 8.23
N SER A 107 -1.06 1.73 9.27
CA SER A 107 0.29 2.28 9.40
C SER A 107 1.37 1.19 9.49
N ARG A 108 1.06 0.07 10.15
CA ARG A 108 1.98 -1.08 10.24
C ARG A 108 2.17 -1.73 8.87
N LEU A 109 1.09 -1.94 8.13
CA LEU A 109 1.13 -2.52 6.78
C LEU A 109 1.86 -1.60 5.80
N ASP A 110 1.61 -0.29 5.87
CA ASP A 110 2.30 0.69 5.02
C ASP A 110 3.82 0.67 5.24
N ARG A 111 4.27 0.63 6.51
CA ARG A 111 5.69 0.48 6.84
C ARG A 111 6.29 -0.79 6.24
N LEU A 112 5.59 -1.92 6.35
CA LEU A 112 6.06 -3.19 5.78
C LEU A 112 6.19 -3.12 4.25
N LEU A 113 5.25 -2.44 3.57
CA LEU A 113 5.32 -2.22 2.13
C LEU A 113 6.49 -1.30 1.74
N VAL A 114 6.70 -0.22 2.49
CA VAL A 114 7.82 0.69 2.28
C VAL A 114 9.16 -0.03 2.49
N ASP A 115 9.28 -0.87 3.51
CA ASP A 115 10.51 -1.63 3.74
C ASP A 115 10.75 -2.68 2.65
N LYS A 116 9.70 -3.40 2.25
CA LYS A 116 9.78 -4.35 1.13
C LYS A 116 10.23 -3.67 -0.16
N THR A 117 9.59 -2.57 -0.55
CA THR A 117 9.95 -1.82 -1.76
C THR A 117 11.37 -1.26 -1.70
N LYS A 118 11.85 -0.81 -0.52
CA LYS A 118 13.26 -0.42 -0.33
C LYS A 118 14.21 -1.58 -0.56
N THR A 119 13.92 -2.76 -0.01
CA THR A 119 14.77 -3.95 -0.19
C THR A 119 14.79 -4.46 -1.63
N GLU A 120 13.66 -4.41 -2.33
CA GLU A 120 13.59 -4.78 -3.75
C GLU A 120 14.38 -3.79 -4.60
N ARG A 121 14.25 -2.49 -4.31
CA ARG A 121 15.02 -1.44 -5.00
C ARG A 121 16.52 -1.59 -4.78
N SER A 122 16.97 -1.92 -3.56
CA SER A 122 18.41 -2.09 -3.30
C SER A 122 18.98 -3.31 -4.05
N ARG A 123 18.22 -4.41 -4.12
CA ARG A 123 18.59 -5.59 -4.95
C ARG A 123 18.68 -5.25 -6.43
N ALA A 124 17.67 -4.57 -6.97
CA ALA A 124 17.67 -4.17 -8.37
C ALA A 124 18.85 -3.24 -8.72
N LEU A 125 19.24 -2.33 -7.81
CA LEU A 125 20.42 -1.49 -7.99
C LEU A 125 21.71 -2.31 -8.00
N GLN A 126 21.85 -3.27 -7.08
CA GLN A 126 23.02 -4.16 -7.05
C GLN A 126 23.14 -5.01 -8.32
N GLU A 127 22.04 -5.57 -8.80
CA GLU A 127 22.00 -6.31 -10.06
C GLU A 127 22.33 -5.40 -11.25
N ASN A 128 21.81 -4.17 -11.27
CA ASN A 128 22.12 -3.21 -12.33
C ASN A 128 23.62 -2.87 -12.37
N ASP A 129 24.24 -2.65 -11.20
CA ASP A 129 25.66 -2.37 -11.10
C ASP A 129 26.51 -3.58 -11.50
N HIS A 130 26.08 -4.79 -11.15
CA HIS A 130 26.73 -6.02 -11.59
C HIS A 130 26.66 -6.19 -13.12
N LEU A 131 25.48 -6.02 -13.72
CA LEU A 131 25.29 -6.11 -15.16
C LEU A 131 26.10 -5.03 -15.90
N LYS A 132 26.17 -3.81 -15.38
CA LYS A 132 27.03 -2.75 -15.95
C LYS A 132 28.50 -3.14 -15.98
N LYS A 133 29.01 -3.78 -14.92
CA LYS A 133 30.39 -4.28 -14.88
C LYS A 133 30.59 -5.37 -15.93
N MET A 134 29.70 -6.35 -15.99
CA MET A 134 29.75 -7.41 -17.00
C MET A 134 29.74 -6.86 -18.43
N VAL A 135 28.88 -5.88 -18.73
CA VAL A 135 28.81 -5.25 -20.05
C VAL A 135 30.14 -4.57 -20.40
N ARG A 136 30.76 -3.87 -19.45
CA ARG A 136 32.08 -3.23 -19.67
C ARG A 136 33.15 -4.27 -19.96
N GLU A 137 33.24 -5.31 -19.14
CA GLU A 137 34.21 -6.40 -19.33
C GLU A 137 34.03 -7.11 -20.67
N LEU A 138 32.78 -7.41 -21.07
CA LEU A 138 32.50 -8.02 -22.37
C LEU A 138 32.82 -7.07 -23.53
N THR A 139 32.58 -5.78 -23.37
CA THR A 139 32.92 -4.78 -24.39
C THR A 139 34.43 -4.66 -24.56
N GLU A 140 35.20 -4.64 -23.47
CA GLU A 140 36.66 -4.63 -23.48
C GLU A 140 37.23 -5.89 -24.14
N LYS A 141 36.69 -7.07 -23.80
CA LYS A 141 37.06 -8.34 -24.45
C LYS A 141 36.79 -8.31 -25.94
N LEU A 142 35.59 -7.93 -26.34
CA LEU A 142 35.21 -7.82 -27.76
C LEU A 142 36.14 -6.84 -28.51
N GLN A 143 36.44 -5.69 -27.92
CA GLN A 143 37.39 -4.73 -28.50
C GLN A 143 38.79 -5.34 -28.65
N SER A 144 39.28 -6.07 -27.65
CA SER A 144 40.59 -6.74 -27.73
C SER A 144 40.64 -7.83 -28.80
N GLU A 145 39.59 -8.64 -28.92
CA GLU A 145 39.48 -9.71 -29.92
C GLU A 145 39.37 -9.13 -31.34
N THR A 146 38.56 -8.09 -31.52
CA THR A 146 38.46 -7.41 -32.83
C THR A 146 39.78 -6.77 -33.26
N ALA A 147 40.53 -6.17 -32.32
CA ALA A 147 41.86 -5.64 -32.60
C ALA A 147 42.87 -6.75 -32.95
N ALA A 148 42.86 -7.87 -32.23
CA ALA A 148 43.71 -9.02 -32.51
C ALA A 148 43.42 -9.61 -33.91
N LEU A 149 42.15 -9.82 -34.25
CA LEU A 149 41.74 -10.31 -35.56
C LEU A 149 42.12 -9.35 -36.68
N ALA A 150 41.99 -8.03 -36.47
CA ALA A 150 42.41 -7.03 -37.45
C ALA A 150 43.93 -7.10 -37.70
N GLN A 151 44.73 -7.24 -36.64
CA GLN A 151 46.18 -7.39 -36.74
C GLN A 151 46.58 -8.68 -37.48
N GLU A 152 45.93 -9.81 -37.15
CA GLU A 152 46.16 -11.09 -37.81
C GLU A 152 45.81 -11.00 -39.31
N ASN A 153 44.69 -10.35 -39.65
CA ASN A 153 44.29 -10.17 -41.04
C ASN A 153 45.33 -9.35 -41.83
N GLU A 154 45.85 -8.26 -41.26
CA GLU A 154 46.92 -7.47 -41.87
C GLU A 154 48.25 -8.24 -41.98
N GLN A 155 48.55 -9.14 -41.04
CA GLN A 155 49.69 -10.05 -41.16
C GLN A 155 49.49 -11.03 -42.32
N LEU A 156 48.35 -11.71 -42.39
CA LEU A 156 48.02 -12.66 -43.46
C LEU A 156 48.05 -11.98 -44.84
N LYS A 157 47.56 -10.74 -44.96
CA LYS A 157 47.66 -9.97 -46.21
C LYS A 157 49.11 -9.78 -46.66
N ARG A 158 50.00 -9.42 -45.73
CA ARG A 158 51.45 -9.26 -46.01
C ARG A 158 52.09 -10.58 -46.39
N ASP A 159 51.76 -11.66 -45.70
CA ASP A 159 52.28 -13.00 -46.00
C ASP A 159 51.83 -13.48 -47.38
N ILE A 160 50.56 -13.25 -47.75
CA ILE A 160 50.04 -13.53 -49.10
C ILE A 160 50.80 -12.74 -50.17
N GLN A 161 51.07 -11.46 -49.94
CA GLN A 161 51.84 -10.64 -50.89
C GLN A 161 53.27 -11.15 -51.05
N ARG A 162 53.92 -11.56 -49.95
CA ARG A 162 55.27 -12.13 -49.98
C ARG A 162 55.30 -13.46 -50.72
N LEU A 163 54.34 -14.35 -50.48
CA LEU A 163 54.22 -15.62 -51.20
C LEU A 163 54.04 -15.40 -52.70
N LYS A 164 53.20 -14.43 -53.10
CA LYS A 164 53.03 -14.06 -54.52
C LYS A 164 54.33 -13.57 -55.15
N ALA A 165 55.13 -12.78 -54.44
CA ALA A 165 56.42 -12.33 -54.95
C ALA A 165 57.41 -13.49 -55.16
N LEU A 166 57.49 -14.41 -54.19
CA LEU A 166 58.34 -15.61 -54.29
C LEU A 166 57.90 -16.53 -55.44
N GLU A 167 56.59 -16.71 -55.63
CA GLU A 167 56.03 -17.47 -56.74
C GLU A 167 56.48 -16.90 -58.10
N ILE A 168 56.45 -15.57 -58.25
CA ILE A 168 56.92 -14.90 -59.48
C ILE A 168 58.43 -15.14 -59.69
N GLU A 169 59.23 -15.10 -58.63
CA GLU A 169 60.68 -15.36 -58.72
C GLU A 169 60.98 -16.81 -59.12
N LEU A 170 60.26 -17.78 -58.56
CA LEU A 170 60.38 -19.19 -58.94
C LEU A 170 60.03 -19.38 -60.42
N GLN A 171 58.90 -18.84 -60.88
CA GLN A 171 58.50 -18.91 -62.28
C GLN A 171 59.54 -18.28 -63.22
N LYS A 172 60.17 -17.16 -62.83
CA LYS A 172 61.26 -16.54 -63.59
C LYS A 172 62.48 -17.46 -63.69
N ARG A 173 62.89 -18.09 -62.57
CA ARG A 173 64.02 -19.03 -62.55
C ARG A 173 63.74 -20.26 -63.41
N GLU A 174 62.55 -20.84 -63.32
CA GLU A 174 62.14 -21.97 -64.16
C GLU A 174 62.19 -21.65 -65.65
N ARG A 175 61.76 -20.45 -66.05
CA ARG A 175 61.85 -19.99 -67.45
C ARG A 175 63.28 -19.78 -67.92
N MET A 176 64.21 -19.40 -67.04
CA MET A 176 65.63 -19.23 -67.40
C MET A 176 66.38 -20.57 -67.50
N LEU A 177 65.85 -21.63 -66.88
CA LEU A 177 66.44 -22.97 -66.86
C LEU A 177 65.88 -23.90 -67.96
N ARG A 178 64.89 -23.45 -68.73
CA ARG A 178 64.31 -24.14 -69.89
C ARG A 178 64.76 -23.47 -71.17
#